data_AF-A0A939YHL1-F1
#
_entry.id   AF-A0A939YHL1-F1
#
_cell.length_a   1.000
_cell.length_b   1.000
_cell.length_c   1.000
_cell.angle_alpha   90.00
_cell.angle_beta   90.00
_cell.angle_gamma   90.00
#
_symmetry.space_group_name_H-M   'P 1'
#
loop_
_entity.id
_entity.type
_entity.pdbx_description
1 polymer ?
#
loop_
_entity_poly.entity_id
_entity_poly.type
_entity_poly.pdbx_seq_one_letter_code
_entity_poly.pdbx_strand_id
1 'polypeptide(L)'
;MAKQLVRAYESHELTENEQKDISNARARAVNQAWRQERAYVMEGKGTRDWTPEQQEDIIKNGRLHGYEGHHMRSISNGETYEQKMEIAEDKNNIQFLEKTSENNEHLKAHNGSTRNRTNGCYNAESGRTRDFGSDSPCPPKAKELSEPVAQKERDSHVDQYGVDMSKAEKKTEQSKSIGKTK
;
A
#
# COMPACT_ATOMS: atom_id res chain seq x y z
N MET A 1 31.21 -42.51 -12.27
CA MET A 1 31.77 -41.87 -11.05
C MET A 1 31.27 -40.44 -11.01
N ALA A 2 30.46 -40.13 -10.00
CA ALA A 2 29.60 -38.96 -9.91
C ALA A 2 30.37 -37.62 -9.92
N LYS A 3 30.00 -36.72 -10.85
CA LYS A 3 30.17 -35.26 -10.67
C LYS A 3 28.86 -34.68 -10.16
N GLN A 4 28.41 -35.19 -9.02
CA GLN A 4 27.27 -34.69 -8.30
C GLN A 4 27.72 -34.52 -6.85
N LEU A 5 27.37 -33.36 -6.27
CA LEU A 5 27.45 -33.04 -4.84
C LEU A 5 28.79 -32.53 -4.32
N VAL A 6 29.17 -31.31 -4.72
CA VAL A 6 29.71 -30.33 -3.76
C VAL A 6 29.27 -28.91 -4.17
N ARG A 7 27.95 -28.63 -4.17
CA ARG A 7 27.49 -27.24 -3.94
C ARG A 7 27.27 -27.11 -2.43
N ALA A 8 28.37 -27.26 -1.70
CA ALA A 8 28.40 -27.07 -0.26
C ALA A 8 28.23 -25.58 0.01
N TYR A 9 27.08 -25.20 0.55
CA TYR A 9 26.93 -24.24 1.66
C TYR A 9 27.84 -23.00 1.68
N GLU A 10 28.05 -22.34 0.53
CA GLU A 10 28.44 -20.94 0.53
C GLU A 10 27.16 -20.13 0.75
N SER A 11 27.09 -19.40 1.87
CA SER A 11 26.14 -18.30 1.99
C SER A 11 26.39 -17.39 0.80
N HIS A 12 25.51 -17.42 -0.21
CA HIS A 12 25.66 -16.57 -1.38
C HIS A 12 25.39 -15.14 -0.92
N GLU A 13 26.45 -14.45 -0.51
CA GLU A 13 26.37 -13.03 -0.22
C GLU A 13 25.88 -12.32 -1.46
N LEU A 14 24.84 -11.50 -1.30
CA LEU A 14 24.27 -10.75 -2.41
C LEU A 14 25.33 -9.80 -2.96
N THR A 15 25.45 -9.78 -4.27
CA THR A 15 26.24 -8.76 -4.98
C THR A 15 25.68 -7.36 -4.72
N GLU A 16 26.50 -6.33 -4.93
CA GLU A 16 26.07 -4.93 -4.79
C GLU A 16 24.87 -4.59 -5.70
N ASN A 17 24.83 -5.17 -6.91
CA ASN A 17 23.73 -4.99 -7.85
C ASN A 17 22.44 -5.61 -7.33
N GLU A 18 22.49 -6.83 -6.80
CA GLU A 18 21.31 -7.48 -6.20
C GLU A 18 20.79 -6.71 -4.98
N GLN A 19 21.69 -6.18 -4.14
CA GLN A 19 21.30 -5.32 -3.01
C GLN A 19 20.62 -4.04 -3.49
N LYS A 20 21.14 -3.41 -4.55
CA LYS A 20 20.54 -2.23 -5.17
C LYS A 20 19.17 -2.53 -5.78
N ASP A 21 19.03 -3.68 -6.44
CA ASP A 21 17.77 -4.10 -7.05
C ASP A 21 16.69 -4.37 -5.98
N ILE A 22 17.06 -5.03 -4.88
CA ILE A 22 16.19 -5.19 -3.70
C ILE A 22 15.80 -3.82 -3.14
N SER A 23 16.76 -2.90 -2.98
CA SER A 23 16.45 -1.54 -2.49
C SER A 23 15.46 -0.81 -3.41
N ASN A 24 15.62 -0.92 -4.72
CA ASN A 24 14.70 -0.36 -5.69
C ASN A 24 13.32 -1.03 -5.61
N ALA A 25 13.27 -2.35 -5.42
CA ALA A 25 12.02 -3.10 -5.23
C ALA A 25 11.23 -2.62 -4.02
N ARG A 26 11.92 -2.38 -2.88
CA ARG A 26 11.31 -1.80 -1.67
C ARG A 26 10.62 -0.49 -1.95
N ALA A 27 11.32 0.43 -2.62
CA ALA A 27 10.78 1.73 -2.96
C ALA A 27 9.57 1.62 -3.90
N ARG A 28 9.64 0.70 -4.88
CA ARG A 28 8.49 0.41 -5.77
C ARG A 28 7.28 -0.11 -5.00
N ALA A 29 7.46 -1.06 -4.09
CA ALA A 29 6.36 -1.61 -3.29
C ALA A 29 5.67 -0.53 -2.45
N VAL A 30 6.44 0.32 -1.76
CA VAL A 30 5.90 1.45 -0.98
C VAL A 30 5.14 2.44 -1.86
N ASN A 31 5.70 2.79 -3.04
CA ASN A 31 5.02 3.69 -3.98
C ASN A 31 3.72 3.07 -4.54
N GLN A 32 3.70 1.77 -4.82
CA GLN A 32 2.51 1.07 -5.27
C GLN A 32 1.43 1.02 -4.17
N ALA A 33 1.83 0.76 -2.93
CA ALA A 33 0.93 0.79 -1.78
C ALA A 33 0.30 2.18 -1.60
N TRP A 34 1.10 3.26 -1.66
CA TRP A 34 0.58 4.63 -1.56
C TRP A 34 -0.37 5.00 -2.72
N ARG A 35 -0.06 4.57 -3.94
CA ARG A 35 -0.97 4.75 -5.09
C ARG A 35 -2.31 4.06 -4.88
N GLN A 36 -2.28 2.85 -4.32
CA GLN A 36 -3.50 2.12 -3.98
C GLN A 36 -4.26 2.78 -2.84
N GLU A 37 -3.57 3.27 -1.80
CA GLU A 37 -4.19 4.01 -0.70
C GLU A 37 -4.90 5.27 -1.20
N ARG A 38 -4.24 6.04 -2.07
CA ARG A 38 -4.85 7.22 -2.69
C ARG A 38 -6.13 6.87 -3.46
N ALA A 39 -6.14 5.75 -4.18
CA ALA A 39 -7.33 5.28 -4.88
C ALA A 39 -8.47 4.94 -3.90
N TYR A 40 -8.16 4.26 -2.79
CA TYR A 40 -9.15 4.01 -1.75
C TYR A 40 -9.71 5.31 -1.16
N VAL A 41 -8.86 6.28 -0.83
CA VAL A 41 -9.29 7.56 -0.27
C VAL A 41 -10.23 8.31 -1.21
N MET A 42 -9.94 8.30 -2.52
CA MET A 42 -10.83 8.87 -3.54
C MET A 42 -12.18 8.15 -3.64
N GLU A 43 -12.25 6.88 -3.24
CA GLU A 43 -13.50 6.10 -3.16
C GLU A 43 -14.24 6.27 -1.82
N GLY A 44 -13.69 7.02 -0.86
CA GLY A 44 -14.22 7.14 0.50
C GLY A 44 -13.79 6.03 1.45
N LYS A 45 -12.76 5.27 1.09
CA LYS A 45 -12.19 4.16 1.87
C LYS A 45 -10.76 4.45 2.29
N GLY A 46 -10.24 3.68 3.24
CA GLY A 46 -8.83 3.75 3.63
C GLY A 46 -8.39 2.50 4.35
N THR A 47 -7.10 2.19 4.31
CA THR A 47 -6.53 1.16 5.17
C THR A 47 -6.34 1.64 6.61
N ARG A 48 -6.36 2.96 6.80
CA ARG A 48 -6.54 3.63 8.10
C ARG A 48 -7.71 4.59 8.01
N ASP A 49 -8.20 5.00 9.17
CA ASP A 49 -9.27 5.98 9.28
C ASP A 49 -8.66 7.39 9.22
N TRP A 50 -8.34 7.82 7.99
CA TRP A 50 -7.70 9.10 7.75
C TRP A 50 -8.65 10.27 8.01
N THR A 51 -8.19 11.30 8.72
CA THR A 51 -8.98 12.53 8.90
C THR A 51 -9.18 13.24 7.56
N PRO A 52 -10.20 14.10 7.41
CA PRO A 52 -10.42 14.85 6.17
C PRO A 52 -9.17 15.57 5.64
N GLU A 53 -8.39 16.19 6.52
CA GLU A 53 -7.15 16.90 6.16
C GLU A 53 -6.08 15.93 5.64
N GLN A 54 -5.93 14.77 6.29
CA GLN A 54 -5.01 13.72 5.85
C GLN A 54 -5.44 13.13 4.50
N GLN A 55 -6.74 12.98 4.27
CA GLN A 55 -7.28 12.54 2.99
C GLN A 55 -6.92 13.52 1.87
N GLU A 56 -7.10 14.82 2.08
CA GLU A 56 -6.72 15.86 1.12
C GLU A 56 -5.22 15.81 0.79
N ASP A 57 -4.36 15.65 1.79
CA ASP A 57 -2.92 15.52 1.59
C ASP A 57 -2.55 14.26 0.81
N ILE A 58 -3.18 13.12 1.09
CA ILE A 58 -2.98 11.87 0.34
C ILE A 58 -3.45 12.04 -1.11
N ILE A 59 -4.62 12.66 -1.34
CA ILE A 59 -5.15 12.94 -2.67
C ILE A 59 -4.22 13.86 -3.45
N LYS A 60 -3.70 14.91 -2.83
CA LYS A 60 -2.88 15.93 -3.49
C LYS A 60 -1.45 15.44 -3.74
N ASN A 61 -0.80 14.88 -2.72
CA ASN A 61 0.63 14.57 -2.73
C ASN A 61 0.91 13.10 -3.03
N GLY A 62 -0.11 12.24 -3.00
CA GLY A 62 0.03 10.79 -3.15
C GLY A 62 0.67 10.09 -1.95
N ARG A 63 0.87 10.80 -0.84
CA ARG A 63 1.47 10.32 0.41
C ARG A 63 1.10 11.28 1.54
N LEU A 64 1.27 10.84 2.78
CA LEU A 64 1.03 11.65 3.97
C LEU A 64 2.33 11.91 4.72
N HIS A 65 2.58 13.17 5.10
CA HIS A 65 3.74 13.49 5.95
C HIS A 65 3.59 12.85 7.34
N GLY A 66 4.69 12.41 7.94
CA GLY A 66 4.68 11.72 9.23
C GLY A 66 4.29 10.24 9.17
N TYR A 67 3.93 9.70 8.00
CA TYR A 67 3.62 8.29 7.80
C TYR A 67 4.59 7.63 6.81
N GLU A 68 4.99 6.39 7.10
CA GLU A 68 5.85 5.58 6.24
C GLU A 68 5.22 4.23 5.89
N GLY A 69 5.49 3.74 4.68
CA GLY A 69 5.17 2.37 4.29
C GLY A 69 6.17 1.39 4.93
N HIS A 70 5.69 0.61 5.89
CA HIS A 70 6.46 -0.39 6.63
C HIS A 70 6.28 -1.79 6.05
N HIS A 71 7.39 -2.48 5.75
CA HIS A 71 7.38 -3.90 5.39
C HIS A 71 7.08 -4.77 6.62
N MET A 72 5.90 -5.39 6.66
CA MET A 72 5.44 -6.24 7.78
C MET A 72 6.30 -7.51 7.94
N ARG A 73 6.63 -8.16 6.83
CA ARG A 73 7.67 -9.20 6.73
C ARG A 73 8.98 -8.54 6.32
N SER A 74 10.01 -8.72 7.15
CA SER A 74 11.35 -8.27 6.83
C SER A 74 11.88 -9.01 5.60
N ILE A 75 12.48 -8.26 4.68
CA ILE A 75 13.17 -8.80 3.50
C ILE A 75 14.30 -9.74 3.90
N SER A 76 14.90 -9.53 5.07
CA SER A 76 15.94 -10.42 5.59
C SER A 76 15.44 -11.83 5.97
N ASN A 77 14.13 -12.08 5.93
CA ASN A 77 13.55 -13.41 6.11
C ASN A 77 13.65 -14.28 4.84
N GLY A 78 13.93 -13.72 3.66
CA GLY A 78 14.28 -14.50 2.47
C GLY A 78 15.73 -15.00 2.56
N GLU A 79 15.99 -16.25 2.18
CA GLU A 79 17.33 -16.86 2.19
C GLU A 79 18.07 -16.62 0.86
N THR A 80 17.34 -16.64 -0.26
CA THR A 80 17.89 -16.41 -1.61
C THR A 80 17.60 -15.00 -2.13
N TYR A 81 18.29 -14.60 -3.20
CA TYR A 81 17.98 -13.35 -3.91
C TYR A 81 16.51 -13.29 -4.35
N GLU A 82 16.00 -14.37 -4.94
CA GLU A 82 14.63 -14.46 -5.46
C GLU A 82 13.59 -14.30 -4.34
N GLN A 83 13.80 -14.98 -3.20
CA GLN A 83 12.90 -14.87 -2.05
C GLN A 83 12.94 -13.46 -1.44
N LYS A 84 14.12 -12.84 -1.34
CA LYS A 84 14.25 -11.46 -0.87
C LYS A 84 13.56 -10.48 -1.81
N MET A 85 13.68 -10.69 -3.12
CA MET A 85 13.01 -9.89 -4.14
C MET A 85 11.49 -10.01 -4.05
N GLU A 86 10.96 -11.22 -3.93
CA GLU A 86 9.52 -11.48 -3.75
C GLU A 86 8.96 -10.72 -2.54
N ILE A 87 9.66 -10.75 -1.39
CA ILE A 87 9.25 -10.02 -0.19
C ILE A 87 9.37 -8.50 -0.38
N ALA A 88 10.41 -8.03 -1.08
CA ALA A 88 10.72 -6.61 -1.24
C ALA A 88 9.74 -5.89 -2.17
N GLU A 89 9.28 -6.57 -3.22
CA GLU A 89 8.41 -5.99 -4.24
C GLU A 89 6.91 -6.11 -3.95
N ASP A 90 6.53 -6.94 -2.97
CA ASP A 90 5.12 -7.14 -2.61
C ASP A 90 4.54 -5.90 -1.91
N LYS A 91 3.66 -5.19 -2.61
CA LYS A 91 2.90 -4.06 -2.05
C LYS A 91 1.94 -4.49 -0.92
N ASN A 92 1.48 -5.75 -0.90
CA ASN A 92 0.61 -6.27 0.15
C ASN A 92 1.38 -6.57 1.44
N ASN A 93 2.71 -6.54 1.39
CA ASN A 93 3.59 -6.58 2.55
C ASN A 93 3.77 -5.19 3.20
N ILE A 94 3.08 -4.15 2.72
CA ILE A 94 3.19 -2.77 3.24
C ILE A 94 2.01 -2.45 4.15
N GLN A 95 2.31 -1.86 5.32
CA GLN A 95 1.33 -1.17 6.17
C GLN A 95 1.80 0.26 6.45
N PHE A 96 0.89 1.24 6.57
CA PHE A 96 1.27 2.62 6.88
C PHE A 96 1.34 2.85 8.38
N LEU A 97 2.51 3.27 8.86
CA LEU A 97 2.79 3.53 10.27
C LEU A 97 3.23 4.97 10.47
N GLU A 98 2.78 5.56 11.57
CA GLU A 98 3.22 6.87 12.00
C GLU A 98 4.69 6.83 12.47
N LYS A 99 5.43 7.90 12.16
CA LYS A 99 6.84 8.10 12.51
C LYS A 99 7.08 9.51 13.06
N THR A 100 6.09 10.08 13.74
CA THR A 100 6.28 11.35 14.47
C THR A 100 7.09 11.10 15.74
N SER A 101 7.62 12.17 16.34
CA SER A 101 8.31 12.09 17.63
C SER A 101 7.40 11.67 18.78
N GLU A 102 6.11 11.97 18.66
CA GLU A 102 5.09 11.69 19.68
C GLU A 102 4.61 10.24 19.61
N ASN A 103 4.41 9.72 18.40
CA ASN A 103 3.96 8.35 18.18
C ASN A 103 4.76 7.68 17.05
N ASN A 104 5.87 7.05 17.43
CA ASN A 104 6.71 6.31 16.49
C ASN A 104 6.25 4.85 16.37
N GLU A 105 5.06 4.64 15.78
CA GLU A 105 4.51 3.31 15.47
C GLU A 105 5.50 2.46 14.70
N HIS A 106 6.22 3.07 13.75
CA HIS A 106 7.25 2.37 12.96
C HIS A 106 8.31 1.75 13.87
N LEU A 107 8.87 2.50 14.83
CA LEU A 107 9.84 1.97 15.79
C LEU A 107 9.23 0.92 16.73
N LYS A 108 7.97 1.10 17.14
CA LYS A 108 7.25 0.13 17.99
C LYS A 108 7.01 -1.20 17.26
N ALA A 109 6.71 -1.16 15.95
CA ALA A 109 6.59 -2.36 15.12
C ALA A 109 7.90 -3.17 15.08
N HIS A 110 9.02 -2.47 15.20
CA HIS A 110 10.37 -3.03 15.36
C HIS A 110 10.75 -3.35 16.83
N ASN A 111 9.81 -3.36 17.77
CA ASN A 111 10.07 -3.59 19.20
C ASN A 111 11.18 -2.68 19.78
N GLY A 112 11.16 -1.40 19.41
CA GLY A 112 12.07 -0.38 19.95
C GLY A 112 13.42 -0.21 19.22
N SER A 113 13.71 -1.04 18.21
CA SER A 113 14.97 -0.93 17.44
C SER A 113 14.76 -1.32 15.99
N THR A 114 14.96 -0.37 15.06
CA THR A 114 14.81 -0.59 13.60
C THR A 114 15.73 -1.67 13.00
N ARG A 115 16.70 -2.17 13.78
CA ARG A 115 17.54 -3.33 13.40
C ARG A 115 16.83 -4.67 13.60
N ASN A 116 15.78 -4.72 14.42
CA ASN A 116 15.01 -5.93 14.66
C ASN A 116 14.21 -6.28 13.40
N ARG A 117 14.23 -7.55 13.02
CA ARG A 117 13.43 -8.06 11.91
C ARG A 117 11.95 -8.06 12.30
N THR A 118 11.09 -7.66 11.38
CA THR A 118 9.64 -7.76 11.53
C THR A 118 9.11 -9.01 10.83
N ASN A 119 8.06 -9.60 11.40
CA ASN A 119 7.30 -10.69 10.80
C ASN A 119 5.84 -10.63 11.27
N GLY A 120 5.26 -9.44 11.25
CA GLY A 120 3.95 -9.23 11.84
C GLY A 120 3.32 -7.92 11.43
N CYS A 121 2.01 -7.83 11.70
CA CYS A 121 1.22 -6.65 11.42
C CYS A 121 1.06 -5.83 12.71
N TYR A 122 1.39 -4.55 12.64
CA TYR A 122 1.28 -3.66 13.80
C TYR A 122 -0.14 -3.13 13.91
N ASN A 123 -0.72 -3.23 15.10
CA ASN A 123 -2.03 -2.68 15.39
C ASN A 123 -1.86 -1.37 16.17
N ALA A 124 -2.27 -0.26 15.56
CA ALA A 124 -2.12 1.10 16.11
C ALA A 124 -2.89 1.30 17.42
N GLU A 125 -4.07 0.71 17.56
CA GLU A 125 -4.93 0.86 18.75
C GLU A 125 -4.34 0.17 19.98
N SER A 126 -3.84 -1.05 19.81
CA SER A 126 -3.24 -1.85 20.88
C SER A 126 -1.75 -1.58 21.10
N GLY A 127 -1.09 -0.95 20.13
CA GLY A 127 0.36 -0.72 20.13
C GLY A 127 1.19 -2.00 20.03
N ARG A 128 0.61 -3.11 19.56
CA ARG A 128 1.25 -4.43 19.50
C ARG A 128 1.37 -4.93 18.06
N THR A 129 2.45 -5.67 17.79
CA THR A 129 2.63 -6.41 16.55
C THR A 129 2.08 -7.83 16.71
N ARG A 130 1.15 -8.22 15.83
CA ARG A 130 0.67 -9.60 15.72
C ARG A 130 1.54 -10.35 14.71
N ASP A 131 2.32 -11.30 15.20
CA ASP A 131 3.11 -12.21 14.35
C ASP A 131 2.17 -13.08 13.49
N PHE A 132 2.54 -13.29 12.23
CA PHE A 132 1.80 -14.19 11.31
C PHE A 132 2.58 -15.47 10.99
N GLY A 133 3.72 -15.72 11.64
CA GLY A 133 4.53 -16.92 11.46
C GLY A 133 4.89 -17.15 9.99
N SER A 134 4.49 -18.32 9.49
CA SER A 134 4.66 -18.73 8.10
C SER A 134 3.51 -18.28 7.19
N ASP A 135 2.42 -17.74 7.74
CA ASP A 135 1.29 -17.26 6.95
C ASP A 135 1.67 -16.02 6.12
N SER A 136 0.90 -15.70 5.09
CA SER A 136 1.12 -14.48 4.32
C SER A 136 1.03 -13.22 5.20
N PRO A 137 1.74 -12.13 4.85
CA PRO A 137 1.52 -10.83 5.48
C PRO A 137 0.04 -10.50 5.47
N CYS A 138 -0.43 -9.77 6.48
CA CYS A 138 -1.83 -9.37 6.55
C CYS A 138 -1.98 -7.95 5.98
N PRO A 139 -2.15 -7.78 4.65
CA PRO A 139 -2.32 -6.47 4.07
C PRO A 139 -3.48 -5.76 4.76
N PRO A 140 -3.28 -4.53 5.24
CA PRO A 140 -4.38 -3.72 5.72
C PRO A 140 -5.50 -3.69 4.69
N LYS A 141 -6.70 -4.09 5.10
CA LYS A 141 -7.87 -4.07 4.21
C LYS A 141 -8.48 -2.68 4.24
N ALA A 142 -8.81 -2.16 3.07
CA ALA A 142 -9.55 -0.92 2.98
C ALA A 142 -10.95 -1.08 3.61
N LYS A 143 -11.31 -0.14 4.48
CA LYS A 143 -12.63 0.01 5.09
C LYS A 143 -13.18 1.40 4.75
N GLU A 144 -14.49 1.58 4.89
CA GLU A 144 -15.09 2.92 4.76
C GLU A 144 -14.47 3.87 5.78
N LEU A 145 -14.15 5.08 5.34
CA LEU A 145 -13.67 6.16 6.21
C LEU A 145 -14.83 6.69 7.04
N SER A 146 -14.56 7.10 8.28
CA SER A 146 -15.57 7.71 9.15
C SER A 146 -16.11 9.03 8.60
N GLU A 147 -15.25 9.82 7.96
CA GLU A 147 -15.55 11.14 7.40
C GLU A 147 -14.98 11.32 5.99
N PRO A 148 -15.55 10.67 4.95
CA PRO A 148 -14.98 10.68 3.60
C PRO A 148 -15.14 12.05 2.91
N VAL A 149 -14.04 12.64 2.45
CA VAL A 149 -14.05 13.89 1.64
C VAL A 149 -14.70 13.68 0.27
N ALA A 150 -14.53 12.49 -0.32
CA ALA A 150 -15.10 12.14 -1.62
C ALA A 150 -16.64 12.16 -1.67
N GLN A 151 -17.33 12.02 -0.53
CA GLN A 151 -18.79 12.16 -0.46
C GLN A 151 -19.21 13.64 -0.41
N LYS A 152 -18.45 14.50 0.28
CA LYS A 152 -18.72 15.94 0.35
C LYS A 152 -18.67 16.62 -1.02
N GLU A 153 -17.76 16.18 -1.90
CA GLU A 153 -17.71 16.71 -3.28
C GLU A 153 -18.87 16.23 -4.16
N ARG A 154 -19.42 15.03 -3.91
CA ARG A 154 -20.61 14.54 -4.62
C ARG A 154 -21.88 15.25 -4.16
N ASP A 155 -21.99 15.52 -2.86
CA ASP A 155 -23.18 16.18 -2.28
C ASP A 155 -23.17 17.70 -2.51
N SER A 156 -22.00 18.32 -2.68
CA SER A 156 -21.87 19.75 -3.01
C SER A 156 -22.05 20.08 -4.50
N HIS A 157 -22.23 19.07 -5.36
CA HIS A 157 -22.63 19.26 -6.77
C HIS A 157 -24.16 19.33 -6.96
N VAL A 158 -24.92 19.48 -5.88
CA VAL A 158 -26.31 19.93 -5.93
C VAL A 158 -26.28 21.46 -5.98
N ASP A 159 -26.56 22.02 -7.15
CA ASP A 159 -26.67 23.46 -7.31
C ASP A 159 -27.78 24.06 -6.43
N GLN A 160 -27.84 25.39 -6.37
CA GLN A 160 -28.86 26.18 -5.65
C GLN A 160 -30.32 25.76 -5.95
N TYR A 161 -30.56 24.93 -6.97
CA TYR A 161 -31.87 24.49 -7.42
C TYR A 161 -32.17 23.00 -7.17
N GLY A 162 -31.29 22.25 -6.49
CA GLY A 162 -31.64 20.91 -5.99
C GLY A 162 -31.65 19.80 -7.05
N VAL A 163 -31.01 19.97 -8.21
CA VAL A 163 -31.06 18.97 -9.30
C VAL A 163 -29.84 18.06 -9.27
N ASP A 164 -30.09 16.76 -9.01
CA ASP A 164 -29.09 15.69 -9.08
C ASP A 164 -28.68 15.39 -10.53
N MET A 165 -27.53 15.92 -10.96
CA MET A 165 -26.97 15.72 -12.29
C MET A 165 -26.28 14.35 -12.49
N SER A 166 -26.16 13.51 -11.45
CA SER A 166 -25.48 12.19 -11.55
C SER A 166 -26.24 11.17 -12.40
N LYS A 167 -27.48 11.47 -12.81
CA LYS A 167 -28.30 10.60 -13.69
C LYS A 167 -28.16 10.87 -15.19
N ALA A 168 -27.38 11.87 -15.63
CA ALA A 168 -27.35 12.26 -17.04
C ALA A 168 -26.47 11.37 -17.94
N GLU A 169 -25.58 10.53 -17.40
CA GLU A 169 -24.58 9.80 -18.20
C GLU A 169 -24.95 8.34 -18.51
N LYS A 170 -26.21 8.05 -18.86
CA LYS A 170 -26.58 6.79 -19.50
C LYS A 170 -27.57 7.00 -20.65
N LYS A 171 -27.07 7.52 -21.77
CA LYS A 171 -27.53 7.15 -23.14
C LYS A 171 -26.80 8.00 -24.18
N THR A 172 -25.76 7.45 -24.80
CA THR A 172 -25.42 7.74 -26.22
C THR A 172 -24.37 6.76 -26.75
N GLU A 173 -24.71 5.48 -26.81
CA GLU A 173 -24.11 4.55 -27.79
C GLU A 173 -25.22 3.69 -28.42
N GLN A 174 -26.03 4.30 -29.29
CA GLN A 174 -26.76 3.56 -30.33
C GLN A 174 -27.37 4.55 -31.34
N SER A 175 -26.62 4.84 -32.41
CA SER A 175 -27.16 5.05 -33.78
C SER A 175 -26.03 5.46 -34.73
N LYS A 176 -25.29 4.47 -35.25
CA LYS A 176 -24.64 4.58 -36.56
C LYS A 176 -25.21 3.50 -37.46
N SER A 177 -26.34 3.78 -38.11
CA SER A 177 -26.68 3.24 -39.42
C SER A 177 -27.81 4.08 -40.04
N ILE A 178 -27.89 4.03 -41.37
CA ILE A 178 -28.84 4.72 -42.27
C ILE A 178 -28.36 6.14 -42.60
N GLY A 179 -28.06 6.54 -43.84
CA GLY A 179 -28.20 5.94 -45.17
C GLY A 179 -28.12 7.12 -46.15
N LYS A 180 -27.25 7.07 -47.16
CA LYS A 180 -27.19 8.09 -48.23
C LYS A 180 -27.61 7.46 -49.55
N THR A 181 -28.82 7.78 -49.97
CA THR A 181 -29.28 7.71 -51.36
C THR A 181 -29.32 9.12 -51.92
N LYS A 182 -28.60 9.35 -53.02
CA LYS A 182 -29.08 10.03 -54.23
C LYS A 182 -28.12 9.71 -55.36
#